data_AF-A0A0R2XGQ6-F1
#
_entry.id   AF-A0A0R2XGQ6-F1
#
_cell.length_a   1.000
_cell.length_b   1.000
_cell.length_c   1.000
_cell.angle_alpha   90.00
_cell.angle_beta   90.00
_cell.angle_gamma   90.00
#
_symmetry.space_group_name_H-M   'P 1'
#
loop_
_entity.id
_entity.type
_entity.pdbx_description
1 polymer ?
#
loop_
_entity_poly.entity_id
_entity_poly.type
_entity_poly.pdbx_seq_one_letter_code
_entity_poly.pdbx_strand_id
1 'polypeptide(L)'
;MLNAATKTTAVLFPVSDDRRTENGPLFSGSIKLEDTQIPLAAFLKDAESGESQFLDLAVGARGQQHFSGRLFRNTEKKNAKSPDYTGYLIVLPMTPDVKNEYTKEEWEAAPRLKVYGRRARNADNTPRISLDIAPPKSDAPVGDSELAF
;
A
#
# COMPACT_ATOMS: atom_id res chain seq x y z
N MET A 1 5.55 -5.31 -14.41
CA MET A 1 4.15 -5.12 -13.95
C MET A 1 3.97 -5.88 -12.63
N LEU A 2 3.15 -5.41 -11.69
CA LEU A 2 2.91 -6.11 -10.42
C LEU A 2 2.24 -7.48 -10.67
N ASN A 3 2.73 -8.53 -10.03
CA ASN A 3 2.20 -9.89 -10.08
C ASN A 3 2.30 -10.58 -8.71
N ALA A 4 1.70 -11.76 -8.54
CA ALA A 4 1.68 -12.48 -7.26
C ALA A 4 3.08 -12.90 -6.74
N ALA A 5 4.06 -13.03 -7.64
CA ALA A 5 5.43 -13.38 -7.29
C ALA A 5 6.32 -12.15 -7.02
N THR A 6 5.77 -10.94 -7.10
CA THR A 6 6.56 -9.71 -6.99
C THR A 6 7.17 -9.57 -5.60
N LYS A 7 8.49 -9.40 -5.57
CA LYS A 7 9.26 -9.03 -4.39
C LYS A 7 10.02 -7.76 -4.69
N THR A 8 9.76 -6.70 -3.94
CA THR A 8 10.42 -5.41 -4.19
C THR A 8 10.40 -4.48 -2.98
N THR A 9 10.95 -3.28 -3.15
CA THR A 9 10.91 -2.19 -2.20
C THR A 9 10.25 -0.96 -2.81
N ALA A 10 9.64 -0.16 -1.95
CA ALA A 10 9.12 1.15 -2.29
C ALA A 10 9.51 2.16 -1.21
N VAL A 11 9.42 3.44 -1.54
CA VAL A 11 9.62 4.52 -0.58
C VAL A 11 8.50 5.53 -0.72
N LEU A 12 8.03 6.02 0.43
CA LEU A 12 7.03 7.06 0.57
C LEU A 12 7.64 8.23 1.34
N PHE A 13 7.46 9.44 0.81
CA PHE A 13 7.84 10.69 1.43
C PHE A 13 6.57 11.49 1.73
N PRO A 14 6.47 12.20 2.86
CA PRO A 14 5.34 13.09 3.08
C PRO A 14 5.28 14.12 1.96
N VAL A 15 4.08 14.39 1.48
CA VAL A 15 3.86 15.53 0.59
C VAL A 15 4.02 16.80 1.43
N SER A 16 4.77 17.77 0.91
CA SER A 16 4.99 19.05 1.57
C SER A 16 3.68 19.85 1.63
N ASP A 17 3.51 20.68 2.68
CA ASP A 17 2.25 21.38 2.94
C ASP A 17 1.84 22.32 1.77
N ASP A 18 2.81 22.89 1.05
CA ASP A 18 2.58 23.72 -0.14
C ASP A 18 2.02 22.94 -1.36
N ARG A 19 2.17 21.61 -1.36
CA ARG A 19 1.69 20.71 -2.41
C ARG A 19 0.51 19.86 -1.97
N ARG A 20 0.08 19.99 -0.71
CA ARG A 20 -1.00 19.21 -0.13
C ARG A 20 -2.34 19.77 -0.59
N THR A 21 -3.14 18.90 -1.20
CA THR A 21 -4.55 19.21 -1.52
C THR A 21 -5.46 18.47 -0.54
N GLU A 22 -6.67 18.99 -0.31
CA GLU A 22 -7.65 18.42 0.63
C GLU A 22 -7.88 16.91 0.39
N ASN A 23 -8.05 16.52 -0.88
CA ASN A 23 -8.23 15.12 -1.31
C ASN A 23 -6.96 14.51 -1.91
N GLY A 24 -5.79 15.09 -1.60
CA GLY A 24 -4.51 14.67 -2.15
C GLY A 24 -3.85 13.53 -1.36
N PRO A 25 -2.80 12.92 -1.92
CA PRO A 25 -2.02 11.95 -1.18
C PRO A 25 -1.30 12.61 0.00
N LEU A 26 -1.28 11.93 1.14
CA LEU A 26 -0.48 12.32 2.31
C LEU A 26 1.00 11.99 2.10
N PHE A 27 1.27 10.88 1.40
CA PHE A 27 2.61 10.50 1.00
C PHE A 27 2.68 10.22 -0.50
N SER A 28 3.82 10.53 -1.10
CA SER A 28 4.12 10.21 -2.49
C SER A 28 5.51 9.59 -2.60
N GLY A 29 5.72 8.80 -3.64
CA GLY A 29 7.01 8.20 -3.91
C GLY A 29 6.89 7.21 -5.04
N SER A 30 7.55 6.06 -4.88
CA SER A 30 7.65 5.10 -5.97
C SER A 30 7.95 3.70 -5.49
N ILE A 31 7.46 2.73 -6.25
CA ILE A 31 7.86 1.34 -6.20
C ILE A 31 8.91 1.08 -7.29
N LYS A 32 9.96 0.34 -6.95
CA LYS A 32 10.92 -0.15 -7.94
C LYS A 32 10.40 -1.48 -8.48
N LEU A 33 10.35 -1.70 -9.77
CA LEU A 33 10.02 -3.00 -10.35
C LEU A 33 11.02 -3.27 -11.47
N GLU A 34 11.88 -4.27 -11.32
CA GLU A 34 12.92 -4.64 -12.31
C GLU A 34 13.59 -3.40 -12.94
N ASP A 35 13.20 -3.02 -14.16
CA ASP A 35 13.78 -1.92 -14.93
C ASP A 35 12.95 -0.62 -14.93
N THR A 36 11.94 -0.51 -14.07
CA THR A 36 11.02 0.65 -14.05
C THR A 36 10.70 1.11 -12.64
N GLN A 37 10.60 2.42 -12.47
CA GLN A 37 10.11 3.05 -11.25
C GLN A 37 8.67 3.51 -11.49
N ILE A 38 7.72 2.90 -10.78
CA ILE A 38 6.30 3.23 -10.91
C ILE A 38 5.91 4.20 -9.78
N PRO A 39 5.15 5.28 -10.06
CA PRO A 39 4.65 6.16 -9.03
C PRO A 39 3.81 5.41 -7.99
N LEU A 40 3.98 5.80 -6.74
CA LEU A 40 3.20 5.30 -5.60
C LEU A 40 2.67 6.51 -4.83
N ALA A 41 1.38 6.50 -4.55
CA ALA A 41 0.70 7.48 -3.71
C ALA A 41 0.05 6.79 -2.52
N ALA A 42 -0.01 7.47 -1.38
CA ALA A 42 -0.70 6.99 -0.19
C ALA A 42 -1.63 8.07 0.36
N PHE A 43 -2.92 7.77 0.45
CA PHE A 43 -3.97 8.68 0.91
C PHE A 43 -4.40 8.27 2.31
N LEU A 44 -4.52 9.23 3.22
CA LEU A 44 -5.06 8.94 4.54
C LEU A 44 -6.57 8.76 4.43
N LYS A 45 -7.09 7.64 4.91
CA LYS A 45 -8.52 7.34 4.98
C LYS A 45 -8.90 6.82 6.35
N ASP A 46 -10.14 7.06 6.73
CA ASP A 46 -10.75 6.46 7.91
C ASP A 46 -11.30 5.09 7.55
N ALA A 47 -11.12 4.11 8.43
CA ALA A 47 -11.76 2.80 8.32
C ALA A 47 -13.27 2.94 8.54
N GLU A 48 -14.06 2.00 8.00
CA GLU A 48 -15.53 2.03 8.10
C GLU A 48 -16.03 2.03 9.55
N SER A 49 -15.27 1.43 10.47
CA SER A 49 -15.55 1.44 11.92
C SER A 49 -15.21 2.76 12.62
N GLY A 50 -14.59 3.74 11.94
CA GLY A 50 -14.30 5.09 12.46
C GLY A 50 -13.18 5.18 13.52
N GLU A 51 -12.80 4.07 14.14
CA GLU A 51 -11.81 4.07 15.23
C GLU A 51 -10.35 3.93 14.75
N SER A 52 -10.12 3.72 13.46
CA SER A 52 -8.79 3.54 12.90
C SER A 52 -8.61 4.23 11.55
N GLN A 53 -7.39 4.70 11.30
CA GLN A 53 -6.98 5.28 10.03
C GLN A 53 -6.00 4.36 9.32
N PHE A 54 -6.06 4.35 7.99
CA PHE A 54 -5.12 3.63 7.15
C PHE A 54 -4.66 4.49 5.98
N LEU A 55 -3.53 4.08 5.41
CA LEU A 55 -3.02 4.64 4.17
C LEU A 55 -3.51 3.78 3.00
N ASP A 56 -4.37 4.35 2.19
CA ASP A 56 -4.82 3.77 0.92
C ASP A 56 -3.74 3.98 -0.15
N LEU A 57 -3.20 2.89 -0.68
CA LEU A 57 -2.08 2.89 -1.60
C LEU A 57 -2.58 2.84 -3.05
N ALA A 58 -2.03 3.68 -3.92
CA ALA A 58 -2.24 3.63 -5.35
C ALA A 58 -0.88 3.52 -6.06
N VAL A 59 -0.66 2.40 -6.76
CA VAL A 59 0.56 2.14 -7.54
C VAL A 59 0.25 2.31 -9.03
N GLY A 60 0.74 3.39 -9.63
CA GLY A 60 0.47 3.73 -11.02
C GLY A 60 0.54 5.23 -11.25
N ALA A 61 0.71 5.62 -12.51
CA ALA A 61 0.58 7.03 -12.89
C ALA A 61 -0.88 7.50 -12.75
N ARG A 62 -1.06 8.77 -12.41
CA ARG A 62 -2.39 9.39 -12.34
C ARG A 62 -3.09 9.29 -13.70
N GLY A 63 -4.34 8.84 -13.71
CA GLY A 63 -5.12 8.67 -14.95
C GLY A 63 -4.64 7.51 -15.82
N GLN A 64 -3.87 6.58 -15.28
CA GLN A 64 -3.46 5.33 -15.92
C GLN A 64 -3.89 4.14 -15.07
N GLN A 65 -3.81 2.94 -15.65
CA GLN A 65 -4.02 1.70 -14.92
C GLN A 65 -3.16 1.66 -13.67
N HIS A 66 -3.76 1.33 -12.53
CA HIS A 66 -3.08 1.34 -11.23
C HIS A 66 -3.47 0.12 -10.39
N PHE A 67 -2.71 -0.16 -9.35
CA PHE A 67 -3.02 -1.19 -8.37
C PHE A 67 -3.34 -0.53 -7.03
N SER A 68 -4.28 -1.11 -6.28
CA SER A 68 -4.68 -0.61 -4.97
C SER A 68 -4.04 -1.41 -3.84
N GLY A 69 -4.05 -0.84 -2.64
CA GLY A 69 -3.63 -1.55 -1.44
C GLY A 69 -3.91 -0.73 -0.20
N ARG A 70 -3.63 -1.32 0.97
CA ARG A 70 -3.85 -0.66 2.25
C ARG A 70 -2.64 -0.86 3.14
N LEU A 71 -2.33 0.14 3.94
CA LEU A 71 -1.23 0.14 4.88
C LEU A 71 -1.68 0.71 6.23
N PHE A 72 -1.67 -0.13 7.25
CA PHE A 72 -2.15 0.16 8.59
C PHE A 72 -0.98 0.43 9.51
N ARG A 73 -1.13 1.38 10.43
CA ARG A 73 -0.12 1.65 11.44
C ARG A 73 -0.20 0.60 12.55
N ASN A 74 0.93 -0.01 12.89
CA ASN A 74 1.01 -0.92 14.04
C ASN A 74 1.11 -0.10 15.32
N THR A 75 0.09 -0.22 16.19
CA THR A 75 0.05 0.41 17.52
C THR A 75 0.84 -0.41 18.55
N GLU A 76 0.84 -1.73 18.42
CA GLU A 76 1.53 -2.66 19.31
C GLU A 76 2.68 -3.37 18.59
N LYS A 77 3.92 -2.98 18.93
CA LYS A 77 5.12 -3.60 18.36
C LYS A 77 5.72 -4.61 19.32
N LYS A 78 5.97 -5.82 18.81
CA LYS A 78 6.62 -6.89 19.59
C LYS A 78 8.08 -6.57 19.93
N ASN A 79 8.79 -5.88 19.03
CA ASN A 79 10.20 -5.49 19.23
C ASN A 79 10.59 -4.33 18.29
N ALA A 80 11.80 -3.80 18.46
CA ALA A 80 12.35 -2.71 17.64
C ALA A 80 12.48 -3.06 16.14
N LYS A 81 12.54 -4.34 15.78
CA LYS A 81 12.60 -4.80 14.37
C LYS A 81 11.21 -4.94 13.73
N SER A 82 10.15 -4.86 14.53
CA SER A 82 8.77 -4.96 14.07
C SER A 82 8.44 -3.76 13.19
N PRO A 83 7.75 -3.96 12.05
CA PRO A 83 7.44 -2.87 11.15
C PRO A 83 6.52 -1.82 11.82
N ASP A 84 6.68 -0.56 11.45
CA ASP A 84 5.77 0.54 11.84
C ASP A 84 4.39 0.40 11.21
N TYR A 85 4.35 -0.22 10.03
CA TYR A 85 3.13 -0.42 9.27
C TYR A 85 3.07 -1.81 8.67
N THR A 86 1.89 -2.40 8.58
CA THR A 86 1.62 -3.64 7.87
C THR A 86 0.43 -3.46 6.94
N GLY A 87 0.39 -4.22 5.87
CA GLY A 87 -0.68 -4.09 4.90
C GLY A 87 -0.49 -4.98 3.70
N TYR A 88 -1.13 -4.62 2.60
CA TYR A 88 -1.10 -5.38 1.37
C TYR A 88 -1.23 -4.50 0.13
N LEU A 89 -0.77 -5.04 -1.02
CA LEU A 89 -1.14 -4.58 -2.36
C LEU A 89 -1.96 -5.67 -3.03
N ILE A 90 -3.07 -5.30 -3.66
CA ILE A 90 -3.92 -6.21 -4.42
C ILE A 90 -3.37 -6.29 -5.84
N VAL A 91 -3.09 -7.50 -6.30
CA VAL A 91 -2.65 -7.79 -7.68
C VAL A 91 -3.90 -7.87 -8.56
N LEU A 92 -4.61 -6.75 -8.66
CA LEU A 92 -5.77 -6.57 -9.51
C LEU A 92 -5.71 -5.16 -10.08
N PRO A 93 -5.43 -5.00 -11.39
CA PRO A 93 -5.25 -3.68 -11.96
C PRO A 93 -6.59 -2.97 -12.13
N MET A 94 -6.66 -1.69 -11.79
CA MET A 94 -7.85 -0.87 -11.92
C MET A 94 -7.69 0.10 -13.08
N THR A 95 -8.67 0.11 -13.98
CA THR A 95 -8.72 1.05 -15.10
C THR A 95 -9.34 2.38 -14.64
N PRO A 96 -8.74 3.53 -14.93
CA PRO A 96 -9.34 4.84 -14.65
C PRO A 96 -10.74 4.95 -15.22
N ASP A 97 -11.64 5.60 -14.48
CA ASP A 97 -13.02 5.90 -14.89
C ASP A 97 -13.94 4.69 -15.11
N VAL A 98 -13.46 3.46 -14.93
CA VAL A 98 -14.28 2.24 -14.96
C VAL A 98 -14.80 1.95 -13.55
N LYS A 99 -16.12 1.92 -13.40
CA LYS A 99 -16.79 1.55 -12.15
C LYS A 99 -17.18 0.08 -12.20
N ASN A 100 -17.07 -0.61 -11.07
CA ASN A 100 -17.45 -2.03 -10.93
C ASN A 100 -16.79 -2.94 -11.97
N GLU A 101 -15.50 -2.69 -12.27
CA GLU A 101 -14.72 -3.49 -13.22
C GLU A 101 -14.63 -4.97 -12.80
N TYR A 102 -14.68 -5.23 -11.49
CA TYR A 102 -14.54 -6.57 -10.90
C TYR A 102 -15.69 -6.89 -9.96
N THR A 103 -16.06 -8.16 -9.91
CA THR A 103 -17.01 -8.69 -8.93
C THR A 103 -16.39 -8.79 -7.54
N LYS A 104 -17.23 -8.98 -6.52
CA LYS A 104 -16.76 -9.18 -5.14
C LYS A 104 -15.85 -10.41 -5.04
N GLU A 105 -16.24 -11.49 -5.72
CA GLU A 105 -15.49 -12.75 -5.73
C GLU A 105 -14.11 -12.58 -6.36
N GLU A 106 -13.99 -11.77 -7.42
CA GLU A 106 -12.70 -11.45 -8.04
C GLU A 106 -11.81 -10.62 -7.12
N TRP A 107 -12.39 -9.64 -6.40
CA TRP A 107 -11.67 -8.88 -5.37
C TRP A 107 -11.17 -9.75 -4.22
N GLU A 108 -11.98 -10.73 -3.79
CA GLU A 108 -11.63 -11.65 -2.71
C GLU A 108 -10.53 -12.63 -3.14
N ALA A 109 -10.63 -13.16 -4.36
CA ALA A 109 -9.68 -14.12 -4.94
C ALA A 109 -8.37 -13.48 -5.43
N ALA A 110 -8.33 -12.16 -5.64
CA ALA A 110 -7.14 -11.47 -6.12
C ALA A 110 -5.93 -11.69 -5.19
N PRO A 111 -4.74 -12.04 -5.73
CA PRO A 111 -3.55 -12.22 -4.91
C PRO A 111 -3.17 -10.94 -4.16
N ARG A 112 -2.81 -11.07 -2.88
CA ARG A 112 -2.38 -9.96 -2.03
C ARG A 112 -0.90 -10.07 -1.69
N LEU A 113 -0.09 -9.13 -2.18
CA LEU A 113 1.30 -8.99 -1.76
C LEU A 113 1.33 -8.40 -0.36
N LYS A 114 2.20 -8.92 0.51
CA LYS A 114 2.38 -8.39 1.86
C LYS A 114 3.25 -7.14 1.82
N VAL A 115 2.84 -6.11 2.54
CA VAL A 115 3.58 -4.84 2.65
C VAL A 115 4.00 -4.64 4.10
N TYR A 116 5.28 -4.36 4.31
CA TYR A 116 5.86 -4.03 5.61
C TYR A 116 6.52 -2.66 5.54
N GLY A 117 5.94 -1.68 6.23
CA GLY A 117 6.46 -0.32 6.28
C GLY A 117 7.29 -0.05 7.53
N ARG A 118 8.42 0.63 7.38
CA ARG A 118 9.24 1.15 8.48
C ARG A 118 9.44 2.63 8.33
N ARG A 119 9.17 3.37 9.41
CA ARG A 119 9.44 4.80 9.48
C ARG A 119 10.95 4.97 9.62
N ALA A 120 11.53 5.72 8.71
CA ALA A 120 12.94 6.03 8.71
C ALA A 120 13.14 7.54 8.49
N ARG A 121 14.37 7.98 8.69
CA ARG A 121 14.82 9.30 8.25
C ARG A 121 15.90 9.14 7.19
N ASN A 122 15.93 10.06 6.24
CA ASN A 122 17.03 10.21 5.29
C ASN A 122 18.24 10.86 5.97
N ALA A 123 19.36 10.93 5.26
CA ALA A 123 20.58 11.59 5.74
C ALA A 123 20.38 13.09 6.01
N ASP A 124 19.49 13.73 5.27
CA ASP A 124 19.04 15.12 5.47
C ASP A 124 17.98 15.27 6.59
N ASN A 125 17.78 14.21 7.39
CA ASN A 125 16.82 14.12 8.49
C ASN A 125 15.33 14.16 8.07
N THR A 126 15.03 14.17 6.77
CA THR A 126 13.64 14.13 6.28
C THR A 126 12.98 12.79 6.57
N PRO A 127 11.72 12.78 7.03
CA PRO A 127 10.99 11.54 7.31
C PRO A 127 10.60 10.82 6.02
N ARG A 128 10.63 9.49 6.06
CA ARG A 128 10.13 8.61 5.00
C ARG A 128 9.55 7.32 5.59
N ILE A 129 8.78 6.60 4.78
CA ILE A 129 8.38 5.23 5.05
C ILE A 129 9.02 4.35 3.98
N SER A 130 9.91 3.44 4.39
CA SER A 130 10.44 2.40 3.52
C SER A 130 9.51 1.20 3.56
N LEU A 131 9.10 0.71 2.40
CA LEU A 131 8.21 -0.44 2.26
C LEU A 131 8.98 -1.62 1.69
N ASP A 132 8.89 -2.77 2.37
CA ASP A 132 9.25 -4.07 1.80
C ASP A 132 7.96 -4.76 1.33
N ILE A 133 7.95 -5.17 0.07
CA ILE A 133 6.81 -5.83 -0.58
C ILE A 133 7.24 -7.25 -0.92
N ALA A 134 6.45 -8.22 -0.47
CA ALA A 134 6.76 -9.63 -0.65
C ALA A 134 5.54 -10.40 -1.17
N PRO A 135 5.76 -11.51 -1.89
CA PRO A 135 4.70 -12.44 -2.25
C PRO A 135 3.91 -12.88 -1.01
N PRO A 136 2.62 -13.25 -1.16
CA PRO A 136 1.96 -14.05 -0.15
C PRO A 136 2.84 -15.29 0.09
N LYS A 137 3.08 -15.66 1.35
CA LYS A 137 3.76 -16.93 1.62
C LYS A 137 2.90 -18.03 1.01
N SER A 138 3.45 -18.72 0.01
CA SER A 138 2.92 -19.99 -0.49
C SER A 138 2.60 -20.88 0.72
N ASP A 139 1.36 -21.38 0.78
CA ASP A 139 0.82 -22.34 1.76
C ASP A 139 0.38 -21.86 3.14
N ALA A 140 -0.35 -20.74 3.23
CA ALA A 140 -1.29 -20.56 4.33
C ALA A 140 -2.70 -20.35 3.76
N PRO A 141 -3.69 -21.21 4.07
CA PRO A 141 -5.08 -20.89 3.75
C PRO A 141 -5.43 -19.54 4.37
N VAL A 142 -6.08 -18.68 3.59
CA VAL A 142 -6.69 -17.45 4.10
C VAL A 142 -7.77 -17.91 5.08
N GLY A 143 -7.45 -17.90 6.37
CA GLY A 143 -8.43 -18.16 7.40
C GLY A 143 -9.47 -17.04 7.40
N ASP A 144 -10.72 -17.39 7.67
CA ASP A 144 -11.93 -16.53 7.69
C ASP A 144 -11.87 -15.34 8.69
N SER A 145 -10.68 -14.95 9.15
CA SER A 145 -10.45 -13.86 10.11
C SER A 145 -10.23 -12.48 9.44
N GLU A 146 -10.17 -12.40 8.11
CA GLU A 146 -10.07 -11.10 7.39
C GLU A 146 -11.44 -10.50 6.99
N LEU A 147 -12.56 -11.08 7.43
CA LEU A 147 -13.93 -10.58 7.17
C LEU A 147 -14.53 -9.74 8.32
N ALA A 148 -13.73 -9.28 9.27
CA ALA A 148 -14.21 -8.43 10.35
C ALA A 148 -13.35 -7.18 10.51
N PHE A 149 -13.44 -6.24 9.56
CA PHE A 149 -13.30 -4.80 9.79
C PHE A 149 -14.02 -4.01 8.69
#